data_AF-V3ZBY9-F1
#
_entry.id   AF-V3ZBY9-F1
#
_cell.length_a   1.000
_cell.length_b   1.000
_cell.length_c   1.000
_cell.angle_alpha   90.00
_cell.angle_beta   90.00
_cell.angle_gamma   90.00
#
_symmetry.space_group_name_H-M   'P 1'
#
loop_
_entity.id
_entity.type
_entity.pdbx_description
1 polymer ?
#
loop_
_entity_poly.entity_id
_entity_poly.type
_entity_poly.pdbx_seq_one_letter_code
_entity_poly.pdbx_strand_id
1 'polypeptide(L)'
;LFPCTHCRYVTDRRNNLKRHISTMHQACDKVLECCGVKFNTKASLREHIMIFHHNGYSCPFCGRRFCRKALLKRHLSVHSGQKDYTCPHCDYATSHKSNLERHKRIH
;
A
#
# COMPACT_ATOMS: atom_id res chain seq x y z
N LEU A 1 -18.16 11.42 31.10
CA LEU A 1 -17.85 10.94 29.74
C LEU A 1 -16.39 10.45 29.73
N PHE A 2 -16.11 9.34 29.06
CA PHE A 2 -14.82 8.66 28.93
C PHE A 2 -14.24 8.92 27.53
N PRO A 3 -13.25 9.82 27.39
CA PRO A 3 -12.62 10.13 26.10
C PRO A 3 -11.53 9.12 25.73
N CYS A 4 -11.36 8.87 24.44
CA CYS A 4 -10.27 8.07 23.90
C CYS A 4 -8.95 8.85 23.92
N THR A 5 -7.88 8.17 24.31
CA THR A 5 -6.51 8.72 24.37
C THR A 5 -5.81 8.78 23.01
N HIS A 6 -6.39 8.19 21.97
CA HIS A 6 -5.78 8.04 20.64
C HIS A 6 -6.58 8.75 19.53
N CYS A 7 -7.82 9.17 19.78
CA CYS A 7 -8.66 9.88 18.81
C CYS A 7 -9.74 10.73 19.52
N ARG A 8 -10.55 11.47 18.77
CA ARG A 8 -11.61 12.36 19.31
C ARG A 8 -12.89 11.65 19.78
N TYR A 9 -12.90 10.31 19.86
CA TYR A 9 -14.07 9.55 20.29
C TYR A 9 -14.30 9.66 21.80
N VAL A 10 -15.56 9.81 22.23
CA VAL A 10 -15.96 9.95 23.64
C VAL A 10 -17.22 9.14 23.88
N THR A 11 -17.29 8.41 24.99
CA THR A 11 -18.47 7.60 25.37
C THR A 11 -18.80 7.75 26.85
N ASP A 12 -20.05 7.59 27.23
CA ASP A 12 -20.51 7.65 28.62
C ASP A 12 -20.16 6.41 29.45
N ARG A 13 -19.87 5.27 28.83
CA ARG A 13 -19.57 4.00 29.51
C ARG A 13 -18.13 3.53 29.32
N ARG A 14 -17.46 3.20 30.43
CA ARG A 14 -16.06 2.73 30.45
C ARG A 14 -15.83 1.47 29.60
N ASN A 15 -16.78 0.53 29.58
CA ASN A 15 -16.66 -0.70 28.79
C ASN A 15 -16.72 -0.42 27.28
N ASN A 16 -17.47 0.59 26.86
CA ASN A 16 -17.48 1.04 25.47
C ASN A 16 -16.14 1.66 25.09
N LEU A 17 -15.51 2.41 26.00
CA LEU A 17 -14.18 2.96 25.75
C LEU A 17 -13.12 1.85 25.67
N LYS A 18 -13.17 0.86 26.58
CA LYS A 18 -12.27 -0.30 26.54
C LYS A 18 -12.42 -1.09 25.23
N ARG A 19 -13.66 -1.37 24.81
CA ARG A 19 -13.95 -2.02 23.53
C ARG A 19 -13.45 -1.16 22.36
N HIS A 20 -13.74 0.13 22.35
CA HIS A 20 -13.28 1.05 21.31
C HIS A 20 -11.74 1.07 21.20
N ILE A 21 -11.02 1.18 22.31
CA ILE A 21 -9.55 1.13 22.33
C ILE A 21 -9.06 -0.24 21.86
N SER A 22 -9.73 -1.32 22.24
CA SER A 22 -9.41 -2.68 21.80
C SER A 22 -9.72 -2.94 20.31
N THR A 23 -10.75 -2.34 19.73
CA THR A 23 -11.11 -2.58 18.32
C THR A 23 -10.44 -1.61 17.36
N MET A 24 -10.19 -0.38 17.80
CA MET A 24 -9.71 0.70 16.93
C MET A 24 -8.24 1.05 17.15
N HIS A 25 -7.70 0.77 18.35
CA HIS A 25 -6.37 1.24 18.77
C HIS A 25 -5.45 0.16 19.37
N GLN A 26 -5.89 -1.10 19.49
CA GLN A 26 -5.00 -2.18 19.90
C GLN A 26 -4.01 -2.44 18.77
N ALA A 27 -2.76 -2.09 19.05
CA ALA A 27 -1.61 -2.56 18.31
C ALA A 27 -1.69 -4.09 18.21
N CYS A 28 -1.89 -4.55 16.99
CA CYS A 28 -2.07 -5.92 16.58
C CYS A 28 -0.77 -6.70 16.82
N ASP A 29 -0.71 -7.48 17.90
CA ASP A 29 0.33 -8.50 18.07
C ASP A 29 -0.31 -9.90 18.10
N LYS A 30 -0.83 -10.28 16.93
CA LYS A 30 -0.83 -11.64 16.34
C LYS A 30 -1.57 -11.60 15.00
N VAL A 31 -0.81 -11.15 13.99
CA VAL A 31 -0.86 -11.64 12.61
C VAL A 31 -2.24 -11.62 11.91
N LEU A 32 -2.47 -10.51 11.18
CA LEU A 32 -2.96 -10.51 9.79
C LEU A 32 -4.46 -10.59 9.49
N GLU A 33 -5.32 -9.97 10.30
CA GLU A 33 -6.72 -9.71 9.89
C GLU A 33 -7.06 -8.21 10.03
N CYS A 34 -7.43 -7.58 8.91
CA CYS A 34 -7.93 -6.20 8.85
C CYS A 34 -9.14 -6.17 7.91
N CYS A 35 -10.24 -5.55 8.34
CA CYS A 35 -11.50 -5.54 7.58
C CYS A 35 -12.02 -6.95 7.17
N GLY A 36 -11.66 -7.99 7.93
CA GLY A 36 -12.00 -9.39 7.62
C GLY A 36 -11.14 -10.04 6.52
N VAL A 37 -10.13 -9.33 5.99
CA VAL A 37 -9.19 -9.88 5.00
C VAL A 37 -8.02 -10.53 5.73
N LYS A 38 -7.79 -11.81 5.43
CA LYS A 38 -6.64 -12.57 5.92
C LYS A 38 -5.41 -12.28 5.07
N PHE A 39 -4.31 -11.94 5.72
CA PHE A 39 -3.01 -11.80 5.09
C PHE A 39 -2.10 -12.94 5.53
N ASN A 40 -1.12 -13.31 4.70
CA ASN A 40 -0.12 -14.35 5.02
C ASN A 40 1.27 -13.78 5.34
N THR A 41 1.47 -12.47 5.10
CA THR A 41 2.72 -11.77 5.46
C THR A 41 2.45 -10.39 6.06
N LYS A 42 3.28 -9.94 7.01
CA LYS A 42 3.23 -8.57 7.57
C LYS A 42 3.33 -7.49 6.49
N ALA A 43 4.07 -7.74 5.41
CA ALA A 43 4.19 -6.82 4.29
C ALA A 43 2.85 -6.61 3.57
N SER A 44 2.13 -7.70 3.24
CA SER A 44 0.84 -7.61 2.55
C SER A 44 -0.24 -6.87 3.35
N LEU A 45 -0.31 -7.08 4.67
CA LEU A 45 -1.19 -6.30 5.55
C LEU A 45 -0.83 -4.81 5.55
N ARG A 46 0.46 -4.48 5.64
CA ARG A 46 0.92 -3.08 5.58
C ARG A 46 0.53 -2.41 4.27
N GLU A 47 0.66 -3.10 3.14
CA GLU A 47 0.26 -2.54 1.84
C GLU A 47 -1.24 -2.31 1.75
N HIS A 48 -2.06 -3.23 2.28
CA HIS A 48 -3.50 -3.04 2.40
C HIS A 48 -3.85 -1.81 3.23
N ILE A 49 -3.32 -1.71 4.46
CA ILE A 49 -3.55 -0.56 5.34
C ILE A 49 -3.14 0.73 4.64
N MET A 50 -1.97 0.73 3.98
CA MET A 50 -1.48 1.91 3.28
C MET A 50 -2.41 2.33 2.14
N ILE A 51 -2.92 1.39 1.35
CA ILE A 51 -3.78 1.69 0.19
C ILE A 51 -5.18 2.15 0.63
N PHE A 52 -5.79 1.45 1.59
CA PHE A 52 -7.21 1.60 1.91
C PHE A 52 -7.49 2.42 3.16
N HIS A 53 -6.54 2.54 4.10
CA HIS A 53 -6.78 3.14 5.42
C HIS A 53 -5.84 4.31 5.77
N HIS A 54 -4.63 4.39 5.20
CA HIS A 54 -3.62 5.39 5.56
C HIS A 54 -3.17 6.24 4.37
N ASN A 55 -4.08 6.55 3.45
CA ASN A 55 -3.84 7.46 2.32
C ASN A 55 -2.69 7.05 1.37
N GLY A 56 -2.90 5.94 0.67
CA GLY A 56 -2.01 5.50 -0.41
C GLY A 56 -1.91 6.52 -1.55
N TYR A 57 -0.86 6.38 -2.35
CA TYR A 57 -0.56 7.24 -3.49
C TYR A 57 -1.53 6.98 -4.64
N SER A 58 -2.29 7.99 -5.07
CA SER A 58 -3.27 7.86 -6.15
C SER A 58 -2.68 8.27 -7.51
N CYS A 59 -3.06 7.57 -8.56
CA CYS A 59 -2.81 7.99 -9.92
C CYS A 59 -3.77 9.14 -10.31
N PRO A 60 -3.25 10.28 -10.80
CA PRO A 60 -4.09 11.42 -11.19
C PRO A 60 -4.92 11.13 -12.45
N PHE A 61 -4.54 10.15 -13.27
CA PHE A 61 -5.22 9.84 -14.53
C PHE A 61 -6.34 8.80 -14.38
N CYS A 62 -6.20 7.84 -13.46
CA CYS A 62 -7.15 6.73 -13.32
C CYS A 62 -7.60 6.42 -11.89
N GLY A 63 -7.15 7.19 -10.89
CA GLY A 63 -7.53 7.02 -9.48
C GLY A 63 -6.96 5.76 -8.81
N ARG A 64 -6.17 4.94 -9.52
CA ARG A 64 -5.57 3.72 -8.96
C ARG A 64 -4.61 4.06 -7.83
N ARG A 65 -4.74 3.34 -6.71
CA ARG A 65 -3.95 3.58 -5.49
C ARG A 65 -2.79 2.61 -5.35
N PHE A 66 -1.70 3.09 -4.78
CA PHE A 66 -0.46 2.35 -4.56
C PHE A 66 0.03 2.57 -3.13
N CYS A 67 0.61 1.53 -2.53
CA CYS A 67 1.19 1.59 -1.19
C CYS A 67 2.53 2.36 -1.15
N ARG A 68 3.21 2.53 -2.29
CA ARG A 68 4.53 3.20 -2.38
C ARG A 68 4.60 4.16 -3.57
N LYS A 69 5.26 5.31 -3.39
CA LYS A 69 5.46 6.32 -4.44
C LYS A 69 6.19 5.77 -5.66
N ALA A 70 7.19 4.88 -5.46
CA ALA A 70 7.92 4.25 -6.56
C ALA A 70 7.01 3.37 -7.45
N LEU A 71 6.02 2.70 -6.86
CA LEU A 71 5.05 1.90 -7.62
C LEU A 71 4.13 2.80 -8.44
N LEU A 72 3.68 3.93 -7.87
CA LEU A 72 2.94 4.95 -8.62
C LEU A 72 3.79 5.51 -9.77
N LYS A 73 5.04 5.94 -9.52
CA LYS A 73 5.93 6.48 -10.55
C LYS A 73 6.09 5.49 -11.73
N ARG A 74 6.30 4.22 -11.41
CA ARG A 74 6.36 3.17 -12.43
C ARG A 74 5.04 3.01 -13.17
N HIS A 75 3.91 3.05 -12.48
CA HIS A 75 2.60 2.99 -13.12
C HIS A 75 2.36 4.19 -14.06
N LEU A 76 2.82 5.39 -13.71
CA LEU A 76 2.67 6.57 -14.57
C LEU A 76 3.34 6.41 -15.95
N SER A 77 4.38 5.57 -16.06
CA SER A 77 4.99 5.22 -17.35
C SER A 77 4.01 4.59 -18.34
N VAL A 78 2.95 3.93 -17.85
CA VAL A 78 1.90 3.35 -18.71
C VAL A 78 1.06 4.45 -19.37
N HIS A 79 0.87 5.57 -18.68
CA HIS A 79 0.15 6.72 -19.23
C HIS A 79 1.03 7.57 -20.15
N SER A 80 2.31 7.75 -19.82
CA SER A 80 3.24 8.55 -20.63
C SER A 80 3.91 7.78 -21.78
N GLY A 81 3.85 6.45 -21.78
CA GLY A 81 4.60 5.61 -22.71
C GLY A 81 6.11 5.62 -22.47
N GLN A 82 6.61 6.26 -21.39
CA GLN A 82 8.03 6.35 -21.11
C GLN A 82 8.64 4.98 -20.85
N LYS A 83 9.76 4.70 -21.52
CA LYS A 83 10.53 3.45 -21.38
C LYS A 83 11.92 3.78 -20.87
N ASP A 84 12.02 3.93 -19.55
CA ASP A 84 13.24 4.39 -18.86
C ASP A 84 14.42 3.39 -18.91
N TYR A 85 14.18 2.14 -19.33
CA TYR A 85 15.18 1.08 -19.35
C TYR A 85 15.36 0.56 -20.77
N THR A 86 16.45 0.97 -21.41
CA THR A 86 16.86 0.55 -22.76
C THR A 86 17.88 -0.58 -22.70
N CYS A 87 17.84 -1.48 -23.68
CA CYS A 87 18.86 -2.48 -23.87
C CYS A 87 20.10 -1.85 -24.54
N PRO A 88 21.32 -2.14 -24.06
CA PRO A 88 22.53 -1.64 -24.71
C PRO A 88 22.90 -2.38 -26.00
N HIS A 89 22.25 -3.53 -26.28
CA HIS A 89 22.58 -4.39 -27.42
C HIS A 89 21.52 -4.39 -28.53
N CYS A 90 20.33 -3.82 -28.30
CA CYS A 90 19.26 -3.71 -29.28
C CYS A 90 18.27 -2.59 -28.92
N ASP A 91 17.29 -2.32 -29.78
CA ASP A 91 16.28 -1.26 -29.59
C ASP A 91 15.18 -1.60 -28.56
N TYR A 92 15.30 -2.71 -27.85
CA TYR A 92 14.33 -3.07 -26.82
C TYR A 92 14.37 -2.09 -25.65
N ALA A 93 13.20 -1.54 -25.30
CA ALA A 93 13.06 -0.64 -24.16
C ALA A 93 11.80 -0.97 -23.35
N THR A 94 11.88 -0.79 -22.03
CA THR A 94 10.80 -1.09 -21.09
C THR A 94 10.79 -0.10 -19.93
N SER A 95 9.64 0.06 -19.29
CA SER A 95 9.51 0.88 -18.07
C SER A 95 9.81 0.11 -16.77
N HIS A 96 10.18 -1.17 -16.86
CA HIS A 96 10.47 -2.02 -15.71
C HIS A 96 11.90 -2.58 -15.78
N LYS A 97 12.74 -2.21 -14.81
CA LYS A 97 14.11 -2.73 -14.69
C LYS A 97 14.18 -4.26 -14.75
N SER A 98 13.30 -4.95 -14.02
CA SER A 98 13.25 -6.42 -14.00
C SER A 98 12.99 -7.03 -15.38
N ASN A 99 12.23 -6.34 -16.24
CA ASN A 99 11.98 -6.79 -17.60
C ASN A 99 13.21 -6.62 -18.48
N LEU A 100 13.96 -5.53 -18.31
CA LEU A 100 15.25 -5.33 -18.99
C LEU A 100 16.25 -6.41 -18.56
N GLU A 101 16.40 -6.66 -17.25
CA GLU A 101 17.32 -7.69 -16.76
C GLU A 101 16.94 -9.09 -17.26
N ARG A 102 15.65 -9.41 -17.32
CA ARG A 102 15.20 -10.66 -17.93
C ARG A 102 15.50 -10.71 -19.43
N HIS A 103 15.26 -9.61 -20.14
CA HIS A 103 15.53 -9.50 -21.58
C HIS A 103 17.02 -9.68 -21.88
N LYS A 104 17.92 -9.08 -21.09
CA LYS A 104 19.38 -9.24 -21.26
C LYS A 104 19.84 -10.69 -21.25
N ARG A 105 19.09 -11.61 -20.62
CA ARG A 105 19.44 -13.04 -20.59
C ARG A 105 19.19 -13.78 -21.92
N ILE A 106 18.55 -13.13 -22.89
CA ILE A 106 18.32 -13.72 -24.23
C ILE A 106 19.36 -13.28 -25.25
N HIS A 107 20.21 -12.32 -24.89
CA HIS A 107 21.44 -12.01 -25.60
C HIS A 107 22.53 -12.99 -25.17
#